data_AF-A0A9K3P7A4-F1
#
_entry.id   AF-A0A9K3P7A4-F1
#
_cell.length_a   1.000
_cell.length_b   1.000
_cell.length_c   1.000
_cell.angle_alpha   90.00
_cell.angle_beta   90.00
_cell.angle_gamma   90.00
#
_symmetry.space_group_name_H-M   'P 1'
#
loop_
_entity.id
_entity.type
_entity.pdbx_description
1 polymer ?
#
loop_
_entity_poly.entity_id
_entity_poly.type
_entity_poly.pdbx_seq_one_letter_code
_entity_poly.pdbx_strand_id
1 'polypeptide(L)'
;MGNQSSIGTTAHSEPLSKEQKETVDNNNNDNNNNNKKPSKSQRRKEKLFQKKPWQEEWKSDVHQFQDAILDESSSGSYPGSHKHLGGAYDPSDGTIYGIPANSPAILVIRPDEHGEYRLQSIPLPKRVANGSMKWLRGIISDGFLWAIPAWADSVLCVDIDAYWGRRKLPDGQTGYVNLIPLPESHPKGMRWQWHGAGINKEKTGIFCVPSNAKKVLKVDTITKTTSFIDIDFDPDQYPGFTLDCTNKWYGGITGDDNAVYCIPYRASGVLRIDTETNTAKIIGPNYGVGNYFWHGGIKRNGKIYAHPSHADTVLVIDTREDVKGAISELPIHRHNEDDNNLKGTYKWLGGAVGADGNIYCPACDTSAILKINVETDHCTTQGFAGVDRNKWQGGILGRDNCVYTIPANGVHVCRIATDPTIEGGNVVQLLGDLPPHKDKWQGAAVGKDGSLYFIPENGYRVMRVTPPLNPPIIVDGKLPEDDVLIELM
;
A
#
# COMPACT_ATOMS: atom_id res chain seq x y z
N MET A 1 -9.93 -36.44 75.20
CA MET A 1 -10.13 -35.04 75.61
C MET A 1 -10.06 -34.21 74.33
N GLY A 2 -11.06 -33.51 73.81
CA GLY A 2 -12.46 -33.36 74.23
C GLY A 2 -13.04 -32.04 73.68
N ASN A 3 -13.88 -32.14 72.62
CA ASN A 3 -15.09 -31.36 72.28
C ASN A 3 -15.04 -29.80 72.19
N GLN A 4 -15.83 -29.10 71.34
CA GLN A 4 -17.04 -29.45 70.54
C GLN A 4 -17.16 -28.46 69.34
N SER A 5 -17.39 -28.89 68.07
CA SER A 5 -18.66 -28.97 67.28
C SER A 5 -19.26 -27.63 66.79
N SER A 6 -19.92 -27.46 65.61
CA SER A 6 -20.65 -28.38 64.70
C SER A 6 -20.74 -27.83 63.25
N ILE A 7 -20.65 -28.63 62.16
CA ILE A 7 -21.73 -29.19 61.28
C ILE A 7 -22.68 -28.13 60.67
N GLY A 8 -22.97 -28.03 59.35
CA GLY A 8 -22.63 -28.81 58.13
C GLY A 8 -22.92 -27.93 56.87
N THR A 9 -23.27 -28.37 55.64
CA THR A 9 -23.54 -29.68 54.97
C THR A 9 -23.44 -29.50 53.42
N THR A 10 -23.49 -30.56 52.60
CA THR A 10 -23.29 -30.59 51.11
C THR A 10 -24.51 -31.05 50.29
N ALA A 11 -24.66 -30.65 49.01
CA ALA A 11 -25.04 -31.52 47.86
C ALA A 11 -25.15 -30.80 46.48
N HIS A 12 -24.92 -31.54 45.38
CA HIS A 12 -25.05 -31.14 43.95
C HIS A 12 -26.44 -31.45 43.34
N SER A 13 -26.81 -30.85 42.20
CA SER A 13 -27.16 -31.57 40.93
C SER A 13 -27.73 -30.68 39.79
N GLU A 14 -27.34 -30.97 38.54
CA GLU A 14 -28.06 -30.67 37.27
C GLU A 14 -28.78 -31.96 36.77
N PRO A 15 -29.35 -32.12 35.54
CA PRO A 15 -29.81 -31.17 34.48
C PRO A 15 -31.25 -31.50 33.92
N LEU A 16 -31.72 -30.80 32.85
CA LEU A 16 -32.25 -31.35 31.56
C LEU A 16 -33.44 -30.62 30.86
N SER A 17 -33.19 -30.17 29.62
CA SER A 17 -34.00 -30.15 28.37
C SER A 17 -35.55 -30.20 28.32
N LYS A 18 -36.17 -29.40 27.42
CA LYS A 18 -36.74 -29.88 26.11
C LYS A 18 -37.32 -28.77 25.19
N GLU A 19 -37.51 -29.14 23.92
CA GLU A 19 -38.07 -28.38 22.77
C GLU A 19 -39.61 -28.14 22.89
N GLN A 20 -40.41 -27.53 21.98
CA GLN A 20 -40.36 -27.36 20.51
C GLN A 20 -41.52 -26.41 20.01
N LYS A 21 -41.54 -26.05 18.70
CA LYS A 21 -42.73 -25.62 17.88
C LYS A 21 -43.37 -24.22 18.08
N GLU A 22 -44.11 -23.62 17.13
CA GLU A 22 -44.09 -23.57 15.63
C GLU A 22 -45.09 -22.48 15.12
N THR A 23 -44.74 -21.71 14.09
CA THR A 23 -45.61 -21.13 13.00
C THR A 23 -46.95 -20.35 13.23
N VAL A 24 -47.02 -19.17 12.58
CA VAL A 24 -48.06 -18.73 11.58
C VAL A 24 -49.31 -17.90 12.01
N ASP A 25 -49.25 -16.62 11.61
CA ASP A 25 -50.23 -15.80 10.85
C ASP A 25 -51.56 -15.20 11.38
N ASN A 26 -51.77 -13.97 10.85
CA ASN A 26 -52.98 -13.39 10.22
C ASN A 26 -54.00 -12.50 11.00
N ASN A 27 -53.80 -11.18 10.81
CA ASN A 27 -54.63 -10.26 9.99
C ASN A 27 -55.96 -9.64 10.47
N ASN A 28 -56.28 -8.53 9.75
CA ASN A 28 -57.53 -7.74 9.65
C ASN A 28 -57.80 -6.75 10.82
N ASN A 29 -58.32 -5.53 10.65
CA ASN A 29 -58.50 -4.61 9.50
C ASN A 29 -58.70 -3.15 10.06
N ASP A 30 -58.99 -2.04 9.37
CA ASP A 30 -59.48 -1.78 7.99
C ASP A 30 -58.95 -0.41 7.45
N ASN A 31 -59.57 0.11 6.38
CA ASN A 31 -59.28 1.30 5.58
C ASN A 31 -59.70 2.68 6.16
N ASN A 32 -59.02 3.76 5.72
CA ASN A 32 -59.71 4.83 4.97
C ASN A 32 -58.80 5.68 4.04
N ASN A 33 -59.41 6.31 3.04
CA ASN A 33 -58.79 6.88 1.83
C ASN A 33 -58.33 8.35 1.94
N ASN A 34 -57.25 8.76 1.24
CA ASN A 34 -57.25 10.01 0.42
C ASN A 34 -56.00 10.27 -0.47
N ASN A 35 -56.24 10.29 -1.79
CA ASN A 35 -55.60 11.06 -2.87
C ASN A 35 -54.18 11.69 -2.73
N LYS A 36 -53.24 11.28 -3.61
CA LYS A 36 -52.26 12.16 -4.29
C LYS A 36 -51.71 11.52 -5.59
N LYS A 37 -51.43 12.36 -6.61
CA LYS A 37 -51.09 11.93 -8.00
C LYS A 37 -49.61 11.51 -8.17
N PRO A 38 -49.27 10.52 -9.03
CA PRO A 38 -47.88 10.14 -9.33
C PRO A 38 -47.21 11.08 -10.35
N SER A 39 -45.87 11.16 -10.35
CA SER A 39 -45.12 12.13 -11.14
C SER A 39 -44.21 11.53 -12.23
N LYS A 40 -44.28 12.16 -13.42
CA LYS A 40 -43.35 12.28 -14.58
C LYS A 40 -42.31 11.19 -14.98
N SER A 41 -41.94 10.17 -14.22
CA SER A 41 -40.90 9.20 -14.63
C SER A 41 -41.38 8.08 -15.56
N GLN A 42 -42.69 7.87 -15.72
CA GLN A 42 -43.28 6.78 -16.51
C GLN A 42 -43.65 7.16 -17.97
N ARG A 43 -43.08 8.23 -18.53
CA ARG A 43 -43.29 8.62 -19.95
C ARG A 43 -41.97 8.89 -20.69
N ARG A 44 -41.21 7.83 -20.98
CA ARG A 44 -40.35 7.64 -22.18
C ARG A 44 -39.52 6.35 -22.06
N LYS A 45 -40.19 5.21 -22.24
CA LYS A 45 -39.60 4.08 -22.99
C LYS A 45 -40.47 3.87 -24.23
N GLU A 46 -39.86 3.33 -25.28
CA GLU A 46 -40.48 2.93 -26.55
C GLU A 46 -41.05 4.07 -27.42
N LYS A 47 -40.22 4.55 -28.36
CA LYS A 47 -40.58 4.51 -29.79
C LYS A 47 -39.34 4.41 -30.70
N LEU A 48 -39.28 3.28 -31.39
CA LEU A 48 -38.58 2.93 -32.64
C LEU A 48 -37.03 2.93 -32.73
N PHE A 49 -36.54 1.76 -33.14
CA PHE A 49 -35.25 1.52 -33.79
C PHE A 49 -35.25 2.02 -35.25
N GLN A 50 -34.12 2.57 -35.70
CA GLN A 50 -33.56 2.29 -37.03
C GLN A 50 -32.02 2.16 -36.93
N LYS A 51 -31.37 1.52 -37.92
CA LYS A 51 -29.98 1.02 -37.83
C LYS A 51 -28.91 2.06 -38.24
N LYS A 52 -27.77 1.98 -37.53
CA LYS A 52 -26.37 2.36 -37.83
C LYS A 52 -26.04 2.89 -39.26
N PRO A 53 -25.13 3.87 -39.40
CA PRO A 53 -23.68 3.60 -39.26
C PRO A 53 -22.92 4.55 -38.31
N TRP A 54 -22.08 3.98 -37.46
CA TRP A 54 -21.02 4.69 -36.72
C TRP A 54 -19.67 4.05 -37.08
N GLN A 55 -19.16 4.45 -38.25
CA GLN A 55 -17.78 4.33 -38.68
C GLN A 55 -17.44 5.68 -39.36
N GLU A 56 -16.20 6.12 -39.23
CA GLU A 56 -15.71 7.47 -39.63
C GLU A 56 -16.15 8.65 -38.73
N GLU A 57 -15.48 8.78 -37.58
CA GLU A 57 -15.20 10.09 -36.98
C GLU A 57 -13.89 10.01 -36.15
N TRP A 58 -12.78 9.77 -36.85
CA TRP A 58 -11.42 9.70 -36.29
C TRP A 58 -10.44 10.40 -37.23
N LYS A 59 -10.24 11.73 -37.06
CA LYS A 59 -9.12 12.56 -37.56
C LYS A 59 -9.34 14.06 -37.25
N SER A 60 -9.13 14.48 -36.00
CA SER A 60 -9.05 15.92 -35.65
C SER A 60 -8.36 16.20 -34.31
N ASP A 61 -8.67 15.42 -33.26
CA ASP A 61 -8.39 15.82 -31.88
C ASP A 61 -6.92 15.65 -31.41
N VAL A 62 -6.00 15.30 -32.31
CA VAL A 62 -4.58 15.03 -31.99
C VAL A 62 -3.75 16.33 -31.87
N HIS A 63 -4.33 17.50 -32.16
CA HIS A 63 -3.61 18.80 -32.14
C HIS A 63 -4.15 19.83 -31.13
N GLN A 64 -5.04 19.45 -30.21
CA GLN A 64 -5.53 20.34 -29.14
C GLN A 64 -5.04 19.97 -27.72
N PHE A 65 -4.05 19.07 -27.60
CA PHE A 65 -3.57 18.53 -26.31
C PHE A 65 -2.15 18.96 -25.90
N GLN A 66 -1.53 19.93 -26.59
CA GLN A 66 -0.26 20.53 -26.13
C GLN A 66 -0.47 21.78 -25.24
N ASP A 67 -1.57 22.52 -25.40
CA ASP A 67 -1.73 23.85 -24.79
C ASP A 67 -2.58 23.87 -23.48
N ALA A 68 -2.77 22.71 -22.85
CA ALA A 68 -3.64 22.58 -21.66
C ALA A 68 -3.01 21.72 -20.55
N ILE A 69 -1.80 22.11 -20.12
CA ILE A 69 -1.18 22.06 -18.77
C ILE A 69 0.31 22.40 -18.99
N LEU A 70 0.53 23.63 -19.45
CA LEU A 70 1.82 24.32 -19.45
C LEU A 70 1.60 25.75 -18.94
N ASP A 71 1.05 25.83 -17.73
CA ASP A 71 1.14 27.05 -16.94
C ASP A 71 2.33 26.88 -15.98
N GLU A 72 3.49 27.37 -16.43
CA GLU A 72 4.72 27.46 -15.62
C GLU A 72 4.57 28.40 -14.41
N SER A 73 3.41 29.05 -14.23
CA SER A 73 3.04 29.81 -13.03
C SER A 73 2.09 29.09 -12.06
N SER A 74 1.67 27.85 -12.36
CA SER A 74 0.93 27.05 -11.37
C SER A 74 1.81 26.74 -10.16
N SER A 75 1.34 27.11 -8.96
CA SER A 75 2.18 27.40 -7.78
C SER A 75 2.72 26.18 -7.01
N GLY A 76 3.16 25.12 -7.72
CA GLY A 76 3.55 23.83 -7.15
C GLY A 76 2.42 23.05 -6.46
N SER A 77 1.21 23.62 -6.45
CA SER A 77 0.11 23.19 -5.60
C SER A 77 -0.83 22.21 -6.31
N TYR A 78 -0.95 21.02 -5.74
CA TYR A 78 -1.84 19.92 -6.13
C TYR A 78 -3.04 19.84 -5.15
N PRO A 79 -4.15 20.55 -5.39
CA PRO A 79 -5.33 20.49 -4.53
C PRO A 79 -6.11 19.18 -4.68
N GLY A 80 -6.80 18.77 -3.61
CA GLY A 80 -7.65 17.57 -3.57
C GLY A 80 -7.10 16.45 -2.70
N SER A 81 -7.95 15.47 -2.41
CA SER A 81 -7.64 14.30 -1.56
C SER A 81 -7.27 13.06 -2.36
N HIS A 82 -6.49 12.16 -1.76
CA HIS A 82 -6.00 10.88 -2.29
C HIS A 82 -5.53 10.98 -3.75
N LYS A 83 -4.73 12.01 -4.06
CA LYS A 83 -4.32 12.32 -5.44
C LYS A 83 -3.44 11.23 -6.01
N HIS A 84 -2.38 10.90 -5.28
CA HIS A 84 -1.43 9.86 -5.63
C HIS A 84 -1.30 8.85 -4.49
N LEU A 85 -1.42 7.55 -4.79
CA LEU A 85 -1.33 6.49 -3.79
C LEU A 85 -0.11 5.62 -4.08
N GLY A 86 1.03 6.08 -3.56
CA GLY A 86 2.36 5.54 -3.84
C GLY A 86 2.95 6.02 -5.17
N GLY A 87 4.08 5.43 -5.53
CA GLY A 87 4.83 5.78 -6.74
C GLY A 87 5.61 4.63 -7.33
N ALA A 88 6.36 4.93 -8.38
CA ALA A 88 7.41 4.09 -8.95
C ALA A 88 8.65 4.94 -9.30
N TYR A 89 9.83 4.33 -9.23
CA TYR A 89 11.11 4.96 -9.55
C TYR A 89 11.71 4.30 -10.80
N ASP A 90 12.11 5.10 -11.78
CA ASP A 90 12.85 4.64 -12.96
C ASP A 90 14.36 4.76 -12.67
N PRO A 91 15.08 3.64 -12.45
CA PRO A 91 16.51 3.71 -12.16
C PRO A 91 17.36 4.14 -13.35
N SER A 92 16.83 4.13 -14.58
CA SER A 92 17.60 4.49 -15.78
C SER A 92 17.93 5.99 -15.80
N ASP A 93 16.94 6.85 -15.58
CA ASP A 93 17.10 8.31 -15.59
C ASP A 93 16.85 8.99 -14.23
N GLY A 94 16.31 8.27 -13.24
CA GLY A 94 16.03 8.81 -11.90
C GLY A 94 14.64 9.43 -11.75
N THR A 95 13.74 9.25 -12.73
CA THR A 95 12.38 9.79 -12.67
C THR A 95 11.53 9.08 -11.63
N ILE A 96 10.75 9.86 -10.88
CA ILE A 96 9.79 9.38 -9.89
C ILE A 96 8.38 9.68 -10.40
N TYR A 97 7.52 8.67 -10.40
CA TYR A 97 6.13 8.78 -10.87
C TYR A 97 5.16 8.60 -9.71
N GLY A 98 4.27 9.58 -9.47
CA GLY A 98 3.18 9.47 -8.50
C GLY A 98 1.93 8.85 -9.13
N ILE A 99 1.45 7.74 -8.57
CA ILE A 99 0.39 6.93 -9.20
C ILE A 99 -1.00 7.54 -9.01
N PRO A 100 -1.72 7.89 -10.09
CA PRO A 100 -2.95 8.66 -10.01
C PRO A 100 -4.13 7.84 -9.47
N ALA A 101 -4.50 8.11 -8.22
CA ALA A 101 -5.69 7.57 -7.60
C ALA A 101 -6.90 8.46 -7.89
N ASN A 102 -6.98 9.65 -7.29
CA ASN A 102 -7.95 10.68 -7.65
C ASN A 102 -7.39 11.69 -8.68
N SER A 103 -6.08 11.80 -8.85
CA SER A 103 -5.48 12.75 -9.79
C SER A 103 -5.90 12.46 -11.25
N PRO A 104 -6.14 13.50 -12.09
CA PRO A 104 -6.40 13.35 -13.53
C PRO A 104 -5.12 13.11 -14.36
N ALA A 105 -3.94 13.19 -13.75
CA ALA A 105 -2.65 13.00 -14.40
C ALA A 105 -1.67 12.25 -13.48
N ILE A 106 -0.72 11.53 -14.07
CA ILE A 106 0.42 10.95 -13.34
C ILE A 106 1.36 12.09 -12.98
N LEU A 107 1.70 12.25 -11.70
CA LEU A 107 2.75 13.18 -11.27
C LEU A 107 4.11 12.65 -11.75
N VAL A 108 4.94 13.52 -12.29
CA VAL A 108 6.33 13.23 -12.68
C VAL A 108 7.26 14.16 -11.91
N ILE A 109 8.28 13.60 -11.27
CA ILE A 109 9.40 14.33 -10.66
C ILE A 109 10.66 13.84 -11.37
N ARG A 110 11.27 14.68 -12.20
CA ARG A 110 12.31 14.26 -13.17
C ARG A 110 13.51 15.22 -13.12
N PRO A 111 14.77 14.73 -13.14
CA PRO A 111 15.92 15.61 -13.30
C PRO A 111 15.96 16.20 -14.71
N ASP A 112 16.21 17.51 -14.82
CA ASP A 112 16.51 18.19 -16.08
C ASP A 112 17.94 17.90 -16.57
N GLU A 113 18.35 18.54 -17.67
CA GLU A 113 19.69 18.36 -18.27
C GLU A 113 20.85 18.84 -17.40
N HIS A 114 20.57 19.59 -16.33
CA HIS A 114 21.54 19.99 -15.31
C HIS A 114 21.47 19.11 -14.05
N GLY A 115 20.53 18.16 -13.99
CA GLY A 115 20.30 17.27 -12.85
C GLY A 115 19.29 17.79 -11.82
N GLU A 116 18.72 18.99 -12.02
CA GLU A 116 17.76 19.58 -11.08
C GLU A 116 16.36 19.00 -11.30
N TYR A 117 15.73 18.54 -10.23
CA TYR A 117 14.42 17.89 -10.33
C TYR A 117 13.30 18.91 -10.59
N ARG A 118 12.54 18.67 -11.67
CA ARG A 118 11.36 19.44 -12.08
C ARG A 118 10.09 18.61 -11.91
N LEU A 119 8.99 19.31 -11.65
CA LEU A 119 7.65 18.73 -11.60
C LEU A 119 6.99 18.83 -12.97
N GLN A 120 6.44 17.72 -13.45
CA GLN A 120 5.71 17.60 -14.71
C GLN A 120 4.51 16.66 -14.51
N SER A 121 3.71 16.42 -15.55
CA SER A 121 2.63 15.43 -15.49
C SER A 121 2.34 14.75 -16.82
N ILE A 122 1.91 13.48 -16.76
CA ILE A 122 1.41 12.73 -17.92
C ILE A 122 -0.12 12.67 -17.81
N PRO A 123 -0.89 13.35 -18.68
CA PRO A 123 -2.34 13.42 -18.57
C PRO A 123 -3.00 12.07 -18.86
N LEU A 124 -4.06 11.74 -18.11
CA LEU A 124 -4.84 10.53 -18.35
C LEU A 124 -5.95 10.76 -19.40
N PRO A 125 -6.38 9.72 -20.14
CA PRO A 125 -7.52 9.80 -21.04
C PRO A 125 -8.80 10.28 -20.32
N LYS A 126 -9.59 11.16 -20.97
CA LYS A 126 -10.83 11.76 -20.42
C LYS A 126 -11.77 10.74 -19.74
N ARG A 127 -11.87 9.50 -20.26
CA ARG A 127 -12.72 8.42 -19.72
C ARG A 127 -12.34 7.96 -18.31
N VAL A 128 -11.07 8.14 -17.91
CA VAL A 128 -10.54 7.73 -16.59
C VAL A 128 -10.03 8.91 -15.76
N ALA A 129 -9.70 10.06 -16.35
CA ALA A 129 -9.12 11.20 -15.60
C ALA A 129 -9.88 11.52 -14.30
N ASN A 130 -11.22 11.66 -14.39
CA ASN A 130 -12.09 12.04 -13.27
C ASN A 130 -12.53 10.87 -12.37
N GLY A 131 -12.00 9.66 -12.55
CA GLY A 131 -12.30 8.51 -11.69
C GLY A 131 -11.60 8.63 -10.32
N SER A 132 -12.23 8.09 -9.26
CA SER A 132 -11.67 8.07 -7.91
C SER A 132 -10.94 6.75 -7.61
N MET A 133 -9.86 6.84 -6.81
CA MET A 133 -9.10 5.70 -6.25
C MET A 133 -8.71 4.66 -7.30
N LYS A 134 -8.39 5.12 -8.51
CA LYS A 134 -8.28 4.29 -9.72
C LYS A 134 -7.21 3.21 -9.56
N TRP A 135 -5.97 3.65 -9.37
CA TRP A 135 -4.79 2.81 -9.21
C TRP A 135 -4.05 3.11 -7.91
N LEU A 136 -3.26 2.14 -7.48
CA LEU A 136 -2.56 2.11 -6.20
C LEU A 136 -1.24 1.37 -6.39
N ARG A 137 -0.12 2.00 -6.00
CA ARG A 137 1.26 1.54 -6.25
C ARG A 137 1.61 1.38 -7.74
N GLY A 138 2.90 1.51 -8.03
CA GLY A 138 3.44 1.44 -9.38
C GLY A 138 4.64 0.50 -9.46
N ILE A 139 4.82 -0.10 -10.63
CA ILE A 139 5.97 -0.94 -10.97
C ILE A 139 6.50 -0.46 -12.32
N ILE A 140 7.82 -0.29 -12.43
CA ILE A 140 8.47 0.01 -13.72
C ILE A 140 9.16 -1.25 -14.23
N SER A 141 8.90 -1.58 -15.49
CA SER A 141 9.50 -2.72 -16.18
C SER A 141 9.54 -2.46 -17.70
N ASP A 142 10.67 -2.74 -18.33
CA ASP A 142 10.91 -2.65 -19.79
C ASP A 142 10.39 -1.36 -20.44
N GLY A 143 10.70 -0.22 -19.83
CA GLY A 143 10.28 1.09 -20.33
C GLY A 143 8.79 1.39 -20.15
N PHE A 144 8.07 0.60 -19.38
CA PHE A 144 6.66 0.80 -19.05
C PHE A 144 6.46 1.07 -17.55
N LEU A 145 5.61 2.05 -17.25
CA LEU A 145 5.01 2.26 -15.94
C LEU A 145 3.68 1.51 -15.85
N TRP A 146 3.59 0.60 -14.89
CA TRP A 146 2.39 -0.18 -14.59
C TRP A 146 1.79 0.27 -13.26
N ALA A 147 0.46 0.42 -13.17
CA ALA A 147 -0.20 0.73 -11.91
C ALA A 147 -1.37 -0.21 -11.59
N ILE A 148 -1.44 -0.66 -10.33
CA ILE A 148 -2.31 -1.77 -9.92
C ILE A 148 -3.74 -1.26 -9.71
N PRO A 149 -4.77 -1.90 -10.29
CA PRO A 149 -6.16 -1.45 -10.17
C PRO A 149 -6.70 -1.60 -8.74
N ALA A 150 -7.00 -0.48 -8.08
CA ALA A 150 -7.69 -0.46 -6.81
C ALA A 150 -9.20 -0.38 -7.04
N TRP A 151 -9.70 0.66 -7.70
CA TRP A 151 -11.11 0.82 -8.10
C TRP A 151 -11.30 0.88 -9.63
N ALA A 152 -10.22 0.97 -10.41
CA ALA A 152 -10.27 0.95 -11.88
C ALA A 152 -10.72 -0.42 -12.43
N ASP A 153 -11.30 -0.38 -13.63
CA ASP A 153 -11.73 -1.52 -14.45
C ASP A 153 -10.62 -2.07 -15.38
N SER A 154 -9.40 -1.57 -15.21
CA SER A 154 -8.26 -1.78 -16.10
C SER A 154 -6.94 -1.53 -15.38
N VAL A 155 -5.87 -2.18 -15.80
CA VAL A 155 -4.48 -1.89 -15.38
C VAL A 155 -3.96 -0.71 -16.20
N LEU A 156 -3.36 0.29 -15.55
CA LEU A 156 -2.67 1.37 -16.25
C LEU A 156 -1.32 0.89 -16.76
N CYS A 157 -1.03 1.10 -18.05
CA CYS A 157 0.25 0.78 -18.67
C CYS A 157 0.70 1.97 -19.53
N VAL A 158 1.72 2.70 -19.08
CA VAL A 158 2.26 3.87 -19.81
C VAL A 158 3.60 3.53 -20.40
N ASP A 159 3.75 3.76 -21.71
CA ASP A 159 5.03 3.66 -22.41
C ASP A 159 5.90 4.88 -22.10
N ILE A 160 6.64 4.82 -21.00
CA ILE A 160 7.49 5.93 -20.55
C ILE A 160 8.73 6.07 -21.44
N ASP A 161 9.29 4.97 -21.97
CA ASP A 161 10.40 5.06 -22.93
C ASP A 161 9.97 5.79 -24.21
N ALA A 162 8.79 5.51 -24.76
CA ALA A 162 8.30 6.21 -25.95
C ALA A 162 7.88 7.66 -25.63
N TYR A 163 7.31 7.91 -24.45
CA TYR A 163 6.97 9.26 -23.99
C TYR A 163 8.23 10.15 -23.89
N TRP A 164 9.34 9.60 -23.40
CA TRP A 164 10.63 10.30 -23.32
C TRP A 164 11.52 10.14 -24.57
N GLY A 165 10.98 9.63 -25.69
CA GLY A 165 11.71 9.48 -26.95
C GLY A 165 12.86 8.44 -26.94
N ARG A 166 12.99 7.63 -25.89
CA ARG A 166 13.98 6.55 -25.78
C ARG A 166 13.69 5.38 -26.74
N ARG A 167 12.43 5.19 -27.15
CA ARG A 167 12.02 4.29 -28.23
C ARG A 167 10.96 4.90 -29.13
N LYS A 168 10.87 4.43 -30.38
CA LYS A 168 9.78 4.78 -31.28
C LYS A 168 8.47 4.18 -30.74
N LEU A 169 7.38 4.95 -30.74
CA LEU A 169 6.04 4.44 -30.47
C LEU A 169 5.68 3.35 -31.52
N PRO A 170 5.17 2.17 -31.10
CA PRO A 170 4.75 1.11 -32.01
C PRO A 170 3.78 1.57 -33.10
N ASP A 171 3.95 1.04 -34.31
CA ASP A 171 3.11 1.39 -35.46
C ASP A 171 1.64 1.03 -35.20
N GLY A 172 0.74 2.00 -35.41
CA GLY A 172 -0.69 1.88 -35.12
C GLY A 172 -1.12 2.31 -33.71
N GLN A 173 -0.19 2.55 -32.79
CA GLN A 173 -0.49 3.13 -31.48
C GLN A 173 -0.53 4.66 -31.55
N THR A 174 -1.55 5.29 -30.97
CA THR A 174 -1.81 6.74 -31.07
C THR A 174 -1.46 7.53 -29.80
N GLY A 175 -0.89 6.88 -28.78
CA GLY A 175 -0.52 7.53 -27.54
C GLY A 175 0.13 6.58 -26.52
N TYR A 176 0.78 7.16 -25.52
CA TYR A 176 1.63 6.45 -24.56
C TYR A 176 0.85 5.76 -23.44
N VAL A 177 -0.35 6.25 -23.11
CA VAL A 177 -1.16 5.76 -21.98
C VAL A 177 -2.16 4.69 -22.46
N ASN A 178 -1.97 3.48 -21.96
CA ASN A 178 -2.81 2.32 -22.26
C ASN A 178 -3.55 1.84 -21.01
N LEU A 179 -4.71 1.22 -21.23
CA LEU A 179 -5.61 0.76 -20.19
C LEU A 179 -5.96 -0.69 -20.48
N ILE A 180 -5.20 -1.61 -19.91
CA ILE A 180 -5.33 -3.05 -20.18
C ILE A 180 -6.59 -3.54 -19.45
N PRO A 181 -7.58 -4.11 -20.14
CA PRO A 181 -8.83 -4.53 -19.50
C PRO A 181 -8.59 -5.66 -18.51
N LEU A 182 -9.38 -5.69 -17.44
CA LEU A 182 -9.53 -6.86 -16.57
C LEU A 182 -10.25 -8.00 -17.32
N PRO A 183 -10.12 -9.26 -16.88
CA PRO A 183 -10.83 -10.37 -17.50
C PRO A 183 -12.36 -10.19 -17.41
N GLU A 184 -13.09 -10.51 -18.47
CA GLU A 184 -14.52 -10.15 -18.61
C GLU A 184 -15.45 -10.68 -17.51
N SER A 185 -15.06 -11.78 -16.86
CA SER A 185 -15.79 -12.39 -15.74
C SER A 185 -15.72 -11.59 -14.43
N HIS A 186 -14.90 -10.53 -14.38
CA HIS A 186 -14.70 -9.75 -13.16
C HIS A 186 -15.85 -8.74 -12.89
N PRO A 187 -16.34 -8.63 -11.64
CA PRO A 187 -17.35 -7.64 -11.28
C PRO A 187 -16.86 -6.20 -11.50
N LYS A 188 -17.53 -5.47 -12.40
CA LYS A 188 -17.26 -4.05 -12.66
C LYS A 188 -17.59 -3.20 -11.42
N GLY A 189 -16.68 -2.29 -11.07
CA GLY A 189 -16.88 -1.35 -9.95
C GLY A 189 -16.60 -1.90 -8.55
N MET A 190 -16.01 -3.09 -8.43
CA MET A 190 -15.46 -3.56 -7.16
C MET A 190 -14.40 -2.57 -6.63
N ARG A 191 -14.39 -2.30 -5.33
CA ARG A 191 -13.50 -1.32 -4.68
C ARG A 191 -12.41 -2.02 -3.87
N TRP A 192 -11.22 -1.44 -3.88
CA TRP A 192 -10.00 -1.97 -3.23
C TRP A 192 -9.70 -3.42 -3.63
N GLN A 193 -9.78 -3.67 -4.93
CA GLN A 193 -9.67 -4.99 -5.55
C GLN A 193 -8.31 -5.63 -5.23
N TRP A 194 -7.23 -4.96 -5.64
CA TRP A 194 -5.86 -5.34 -5.35
C TRP A 194 -5.10 -4.18 -4.66
N HIS A 195 -4.23 -4.48 -3.69
CA HIS A 195 -3.57 -3.45 -2.85
C HIS A 195 -2.10 -3.16 -3.22
N GLY A 196 -1.46 -4.09 -3.93
CA GLY A 196 -0.08 -3.99 -4.41
C GLY A 196 0.19 -5.15 -5.37
N ALA A 197 1.45 -5.35 -5.74
CA ALA A 197 1.83 -6.48 -6.58
C ALA A 197 3.32 -6.82 -6.39
N GLY A 198 3.67 -8.08 -6.62
CA GLY A 198 5.04 -8.49 -6.92
C GLY A 198 5.23 -8.67 -8.43
N ILE A 199 6.47 -8.61 -8.90
CA ILE A 199 6.86 -8.95 -10.28
C ILE A 199 7.88 -10.08 -10.23
N ASN A 200 7.76 -11.09 -11.10
CA ASN A 200 8.74 -12.18 -11.15
C ASN A 200 10.13 -11.70 -11.62
N LYS A 201 11.17 -12.48 -11.35
CA LYS A 201 12.57 -12.19 -11.71
C LYS A 201 12.75 -11.91 -13.21
N GLU A 202 12.03 -12.64 -14.05
CA GLU A 202 12.05 -12.53 -15.52
C GLU A 202 11.27 -11.31 -16.03
N LYS A 203 10.55 -10.61 -15.15
CA LYS A 203 9.71 -9.44 -15.44
C LYS A 203 8.56 -9.64 -16.43
N THR A 204 8.23 -10.89 -16.74
CA THR A 204 7.14 -11.29 -17.66
C THR A 204 5.74 -11.23 -17.03
N GLY A 205 5.63 -11.21 -15.70
CA GLY A 205 4.37 -11.25 -14.98
C GLY A 205 4.34 -10.37 -13.73
N ILE A 206 3.33 -9.50 -13.63
CA ILE A 206 2.99 -8.76 -12.41
C ILE A 206 1.80 -9.46 -11.74
N PHE A 207 1.95 -9.81 -10.46
CA PHE A 207 0.99 -10.60 -9.69
C PHE A 207 0.35 -9.71 -8.62
N CYS A 208 -0.88 -9.26 -8.88
CA CYS A 208 -1.58 -8.28 -8.06
C CYS A 208 -2.22 -8.94 -6.83
N VAL A 209 -1.93 -8.37 -5.67
CA VAL A 209 -2.29 -8.90 -4.36
C VAL A 209 -3.76 -8.66 -4.02
N PRO A 210 -4.58 -9.69 -3.86
CA PRO A 210 -6.03 -9.56 -3.69
C PRO A 210 -6.38 -9.03 -2.29
N SER A 211 -6.91 -7.81 -2.23
CA SER A 211 -7.41 -7.21 -0.99
C SER A 211 -8.89 -7.57 -0.81
N ASN A 212 -9.76 -7.01 -1.66
CA ASN A 212 -11.18 -7.38 -1.72
C ASN A 212 -11.49 -8.31 -2.90
N ALA A 213 -10.63 -8.39 -3.92
CA ALA A 213 -10.76 -9.37 -4.99
C ALA A 213 -10.71 -10.80 -4.43
N LYS A 214 -11.39 -11.74 -5.10
CA LYS A 214 -11.38 -13.18 -4.74
C LYS A 214 -10.22 -13.96 -5.39
N LYS A 215 -9.59 -13.37 -6.41
CA LYS A 215 -8.54 -14.00 -7.22
C LYS A 215 -7.33 -13.08 -7.34
N VAL A 216 -6.14 -13.65 -7.49
CA VAL A 216 -4.94 -12.92 -7.91
C VAL A 216 -5.12 -12.50 -9.37
N LEU A 217 -4.86 -11.24 -9.69
CA LEU A 217 -4.80 -10.77 -11.08
C LEU A 217 -3.35 -10.85 -11.56
N LYS A 218 -3.10 -11.67 -12.58
CA LYS A 218 -1.84 -11.67 -13.32
C LYS A 218 -1.95 -10.66 -14.47
N VAL A 219 -0.93 -9.82 -14.61
CA VAL A 219 -0.69 -8.99 -15.80
C VAL A 219 0.51 -9.57 -16.52
N ASP A 220 0.31 -10.01 -17.76
CA ASP A 220 1.39 -10.47 -18.63
C ASP A 220 2.00 -9.25 -19.33
N THR A 221 3.26 -8.93 -19.02
CA THR A 221 3.90 -7.67 -19.43
C THR A 221 4.29 -7.67 -20.91
N ILE A 222 4.55 -8.86 -21.47
CA ILE A 222 4.97 -9.09 -22.86
C ILE A 222 3.78 -8.95 -23.81
N THR A 223 2.71 -9.71 -23.56
CA THR A 223 1.48 -9.70 -24.38
C THR A 223 0.56 -8.53 -24.04
N LYS A 224 0.79 -7.84 -22.91
CA LYS A 224 -0.06 -6.78 -22.37
C LYS A 224 -1.50 -7.25 -22.15
N THR A 225 -1.66 -8.45 -21.59
CA THR A 225 -2.95 -9.07 -21.26
C THR A 225 -3.11 -9.29 -19.76
N THR A 226 -4.31 -9.69 -19.32
CA THR A 226 -4.56 -10.07 -17.93
C THR A 226 -5.27 -11.42 -17.82
N SER A 227 -4.98 -12.14 -16.75
CA SER A 227 -5.65 -13.40 -16.40
C SER A 227 -5.82 -13.52 -14.88
N PHE A 228 -6.61 -14.50 -14.44
CA PHE A 228 -6.78 -14.79 -13.02
C PHE A 228 -6.05 -16.06 -12.60
N ILE A 229 -5.52 -16.02 -11.38
CA ILE A 229 -5.04 -17.18 -10.64
C ILE A 229 -5.99 -17.39 -9.46
N ASP A 230 -6.55 -18.60 -9.36
CA ASP A 230 -7.39 -19.01 -8.24
C ASP A 230 -6.57 -19.27 -6.97
N ILE A 231 -7.20 -19.07 -5.83
CA ILE A 231 -6.56 -19.15 -4.51
C ILE A 231 -7.04 -20.42 -3.81
N ASP A 232 -6.12 -21.35 -3.60
CA ASP A 232 -6.33 -22.59 -2.87
C ASP A 232 -6.09 -22.42 -1.36
N PHE A 233 -6.88 -23.09 -0.54
CA PHE A 233 -6.72 -23.14 0.90
C PHE A 233 -7.52 -24.30 1.49
N ASP A 234 -7.00 -24.88 2.57
CA ASP A 234 -7.70 -25.91 3.35
C ASP A 234 -8.68 -25.26 4.34
N PRO A 235 -10.01 -25.48 4.23
CA PRO A 235 -10.99 -24.95 5.18
C PRO A 235 -10.86 -25.49 6.60
N ASP A 236 -10.30 -26.69 6.78
CA ASP A 236 -10.08 -27.30 8.10
C ASP A 236 -8.84 -26.70 8.78
N GLN A 237 -7.82 -26.31 8.01
CA GLN A 237 -6.67 -25.54 8.51
C GLN A 237 -7.04 -24.08 8.83
N TYR A 238 -7.90 -23.45 8.01
CA TYR A 238 -8.28 -22.04 8.13
C TYR A 238 -9.80 -21.83 8.38
N PRO A 239 -10.38 -22.40 9.45
CA PRO A 239 -11.80 -22.28 9.75
C PRO A 239 -12.25 -20.81 9.84
N GLY A 240 -13.40 -20.52 9.23
CA GLY A 240 -13.98 -19.18 9.16
C GLY A 240 -13.36 -18.23 8.13
N PHE A 241 -12.28 -18.62 7.45
CA PHE A 241 -11.77 -17.85 6.32
C PHE A 241 -12.66 -18.01 5.08
N THR A 242 -12.88 -16.91 4.35
CA THR A 242 -13.53 -16.93 3.03
C THR A 242 -12.87 -15.92 2.10
N LEU A 243 -12.93 -16.16 0.79
CA LEU A 243 -12.42 -15.21 -0.21
C LEU A 243 -13.24 -13.91 -0.29
N ASP A 244 -14.45 -13.90 0.29
CA ASP A 244 -15.30 -12.71 0.47
C ASP A 244 -14.85 -11.77 1.59
N CYS A 245 -13.88 -12.18 2.43
CA CYS A 245 -13.26 -11.29 3.40
C CYS A 245 -12.62 -10.07 2.70
N THR A 246 -12.74 -8.90 3.31
CA THR A 246 -12.14 -7.64 2.83
C THR A 246 -10.75 -7.42 3.42
N ASN A 247 -9.94 -6.61 2.73
CA ASN A 247 -8.56 -6.23 3.07
C ASN A 247 -7.67 -7.42 3.47
N LYS A 248 -7.76 -8.53 2.71
CA LYS A 248 -7.13 -9.81 3.05
C LYS A 248 -5.61 -9.73 3.17
N TRP A 249 -4.92 -9.40 2.08
CA TRP A 249 -3.46 -9.28 2.03
C TRP A 249 -3.02 -7.92 1.50
N TYR A 250 -2.02 -7.32 2.12
CA TYR A 250 -1.45 -6.03 1.76
C TYR A 250 0.04 -6.17 1.47
N GLY A 251 0.49 -5.68 0.31
CA GLY A 251 1.89 -5.85 -0.14
C GLY A 251 2.16 -7.23 -0.72
N GLY A 252 2.88 -7.27 -1.84
CA GLY A 252 3.28 -8.49 -2.54
C GLY A 252 4.76 -8.41 -2.85
N ILE A 253 5.54 -9.37 -2.36
CA ILE A 253 7.00 -9.28 -2.32
C ILE A 253 7.58 -10.55 -2.95
N THR A 254 8.41 -10.39 -3.98
CA THR A 254 8.99 -11.50 -4.73
C THR A 254 10.15 -12.13 -3.95
N GLY A 255 9.96 -13.39 -3.53
CA GLY A 255 10.92 -14.20 -2.80
C GLY A 255 12.18 -14.55 -3.58
N ASP A 256 13.12 -15.23 -2.93
CA ASP A 256 14.27 -15.83 -3.62
C ASP A 256 13.87 -17.06 -4.43
N ASP A 257 12.75 -17.71 -4.11
CA ASP A 257 12.09 -18.80 -4.86
C ASP A 257 11.23 -18.33 -6.06
N ASN A 258 11.40 -17.08 -6.50
CA ASN A 258 10.60 -16.40 -7.53
C ASN A 258 9.09 -16.28 -7.23
N ALA A 259 8.59 -16.81 -6.11
CA ALA A 259 7.19 -16.69 -5.73
C ALA A 259 6.88 -15.29 -5.18
N VAL A 260 5.63 -14.83 -5.33
CA VAL A 260 5.15 -13.59 -4.72
C VAL A 260 4.42 -13.92 -3.43
N TYR A 261 4.96 -13.46 -2.30
CA TYR A 261 4.36 -13.62 -0.98
C TYR A 261 3.53 -12.38 -0.63
N CYS A 262 2.28 -12.59 -0.26
CA CYS A 262 1.37 -11.53 0.13
C CYS A 262 1.15 -11.54 1.64
N ILE A 263 1.38 -10.40 2.28
CA ILE A 263 1.40 -10.29 3.74
C ILE A 263 -0.04 -10.26 4.30
N PRO A 264 -0.40 -11.12 5.28
CA PRO A 264 -1.74 -11.18 5.83
C PRO A 264 -2.05 -9.94 6.68
N TYR A 265 -3.04 -9.17 6.23
CA TYR A 265 -3.57 -8.03 6.96
C TYR A 265 -4.86 -8.44 7.69
N ARG A 266 -5.92 -8.84 6.98
CA ARG A 266 -7.11 -9.47 7.56
C ARG A 266 -7.26 -10.96 7.26
N ALA A 267 -6.41 -11.54 6.42
CA ALA A 267 -6.42 -12.96 6.09
C ALA A 267 -5.79 -13.83 7.20
N SER A 268 -6.19 -15.10 7.23
CA SER A 268 -5.76 -16.09 8.23
C SER A 268 -4.33 -16.61 8.10
N GLY A 269 -3.66 -16.36 6.96
CA GLY A 269 -2.32 -16.89 6.67
C GLY A 269 -1.70 -16.20 5.46
N VAL A 270 -0.42 -16.46 5.19
CA VAL A 270 0.31 -15.86 4.06
C VAL A 270 -0.18 -16.46 2.74
N LEU A 271 -0.44 -15.64 1.72
CA LEU A 271 -0.70 -16.15 0.38
C LEU A 271 0.61 -16.23 -0.40
N ARG A 272 1.05 -17.44 -0.78
CA ARG A 272 2.18 -17.64 -1.70
C ARG A 272 1.64 -17.85 -3.11
N ILE A 273 2.11 -17.05 -4.06
CA ILE A 273 1.79 -17.13 -5.48
C ILE A 273 3.03 -17.65 -6.21
N ASP A 274 2.93 -18.87 -6.72
CA ASP A 274 3.98 -19.51 -7.51
C ASP A 274 3.94 -18.97 -8.95
N THR A 275 5.00 -18.27 -9.36
CA THR A 275 4.99 -17.47 -10.61
C THR A 275 5.26 -18.32 -11.85
N GLU A 276 5.95 -19.45 -11.70
CA GLU A 276 6.20 -20.42 -12.76
C GLU A 276 4.94 -21.24 -13.06
N THR A 277 4.35 -21.86 -12.03
CA THR A 277 3.15 -22.70 -12.20
C THR A 277 1.84 -21.91 -12.29
N ASN A 278 1.87 -20.61 -11.94
CA ASN A 278 0.69 -19.75 -11.85
C ASN A 278 -0.37 -20.30 -10.88
N THR A 279 0.08 -20.85 -9.75
CA THR A 279 -0.79 -21.33 -8.66
C THR A 279 -0.68 -20.39 -7.45
N ALA A 280 -1.74 -20.27 -6.65
CA ALA A 280 -1.70 -19.48 -5.42
C ALA A 280 -2.34 -20.24 -4.28
N LYS A 281 -1.69 -20.29 -3.12
CA LYS A 281 -2.21 -21.00 -1.93
C LYS A 281 -1.89 -20.29 -0.62
N ILE A 282 -2.76 -20.46 0.37
CA ILE A 282 -2.51 -19.97 1.74
C ILE A 282 -1.58 -20.94 2.47
N ILE A 283 -0.54 -20.41 3.11
CA ILE A 283 0.48 -21.14 3.87
C ILE A 283 0.70 -20.56 5.26
N GLY A 284 1.24 -21.40 6.16
CA GLY A 284 1.63 -21.03 7.51
C GLY A 284 0.60 -21.39 8.59
N PRO A 285 0.78 -20.87 9.82
CA PRO A 285 -0.20 -20.99 10.88
C PRO A 285 -1.53 -20.29 10.53
N ASN A 286 -2.60 -20.71 11.19
CA ASN A 286 -3.87 -19.99 11.16
C ASN A 286 -3.88 -18.88 12.22
N TYR A 287 -3.73 -17.64 11.78
CA TYR A 287 -3.83 -16.44 12.60
C TYR A 287 -5.27 -15.98 12.85
N GLY A 288 -6.25 -16.56 12.15
CA GLY A 288 -7.64 -16.14 12.20
C GLY A 288 -7.92 -14.87 11.39
N VAL A 289 -9.21 -14.53 11.26
CA VAL A 289 -9.67 -13.49 10.33
C VAL A 289 -9.84 -12.14 11.03
N GLY A 290 -9.33 -11.08 10.40
CA GLY A 290 -9.82 -9.71 10.64
C GLY A 290 -9.11 -8.88 11.71
N ASN A 291 -7.95 -9.32 12.19
CA ASN A 291 -7.21 -8.63 13.26
C ASN A 291 -6.23 -7.54 12.78
N TYR A 292 -6.13 -7.28 11.47
CA TYR A 292 -5.26 -6.24 10.88
C TYR A 292 -3.75 -6.44 11.20
N PHE A 293 -3.30 -7.69 11.21
CA PHE A 293 -2.02 -8.14 11.78
C PHE A 293 -0.80 -7.40 11.23
N TRP A 294 -0.44 -7.64 9.97
CA TRP A 294 0.75 -7.07 9.32
C TRP A 294 0.37 -6.31 8.05
N HIS A 295 1.03 -5.18 7.79
CA HIS A 295 0.61 -4.24 6.73
C HIS A 295 1.41 -4.39 5.42
N GLY A 296 2.63 -4.88 5.49
CA GLY A 296 3.55 -5.06 4.38
C GLY A 296 4.85 -5.65 4.92
N GLY A 297 5.94 -5.62 4.15
CA GLY A 297 7.23 -6.10 4.63
C GLY A 297 8.40 -5.70 3.76
N ILE A 298 9.61 -6.04 4.19
CA ILE A 298 10.86 -5.84 3.48
C ILE A 298 11.58 -7.18 3.34
N LYS A 299 12.09 -7.45 2.14
CA LYS A 299 12.91 -8.63 1.87
C LYS A 299 14.39 -8.36 2.15
N ARG A 300 15.03 -9.21 2.94
CA ARG A 300 16.46 -9.16 3.27
C ARG A 300 16.96 -10.56 3.65
N ASN A 301 18.19 -10.91 3.26
CA ASN A 301 18.85 -12.17 3.64
C ASN A 301 18.01 -13.44 3.37
N GLY A 302 17.35 -13.50 2.20
CA GLY A 302 16.46 -14.60 1.82
C GLY A 302 15.10 -14.64 2.51
N LYS A 303 14.85 -13.77 3.48
CA LYS A 303 13.60 -13.69 4.25
C LYS A 303 12.81 -12.42 3.90
N ILE A 304 11.51 -12.43 4.22
CA ILE A 304 10.66 -11.24 4.26
C ILE A 304 10.27 -11.00 5.71
N TYR A 305 10.53 -9.80 6.21
CA TYR A 305 10.15 -9.34 7.55
C TYR A 305 8.94 -8.41 7.43
N ALA A 306 7.80 -8.80 8.01
CA ALA A 306 6.54 -8.09 7.87
C ALA A 306 6.28 -7.10 9.02
N HIS A 307 5.84 -5.90 8.67
CA HIS A 307 5.65 -4.79 9.62
C HIS A 307 4.43 -5.05 10.53
N PRO A 308 4.59 -5.11 11.86
CA PRO A 308 3.49 -5.35 12.80
C PRO A 308 2.59 -4.12 12.91
N SER A 309 1.41 -4.19 12.29
CA SER A 309 0.38 -3.16 12.41
C SER A 309 -0.39 -3.36 13.71
N HIS A 310 -1.08 -4.49 13.85
CA HIS A 310 -1.79 -4.85 15.08
C HIS A 310 -1.15 -6.05 15.78
N ALA A 311 -0.43 -6.91 15.04
CA ALA A 311 0.33 -8.03 15.62
C ALA A 311 1.37 -7.56 16.65
N ASP A 312 1.68 -8.41 17.62
CA ASP A 312 2.72 -8.15 18.64
C ASP A 312 4.08 -8.76 18.29
N THR A 313 4.17 -9.42 17.13
CA THR A 313 5.34 -10.09 16.56
C THR A 313 5.65 -9.54 15.18
N VAL A 314 6.92 -9.61 14.77
CA VAL A 314 7.30 -9.50 13.34
C VAL A 314 7.13 -10.87 12.70
N LEU A 315 6.26 -10.99 11.71
CA LEU A 315 6.15 -12.22 10.91
C LEU A 315 7.34 -12.30 9.94
N VAL A 316 7.98 -13.47 9.91
CA VAL A 316 9.12 -13.77 9.04
C VAL A 316 8.75 -14.90 8.09
N ILE A 317 8.98 -14.68 6.80
CA ILE A 317 8.73 -15.65 5.74
C ILE A 317 10.07 -15.94 5.07
N ASP A 318 10.58 -17.16 5.21
CA ASP A 318 11.81 -17.57 4.55
C ASP A 318 11.53 -17.99 3.11
N THR A 319 12.10 -17.25 2.17
CA THR A 319 11.81 -17.35 0.73
C THR A 319 12.91 -18.05 -0.06
N ARG A 320 13.86 -18.70 0.61
CA ARG A 320 14.91 -19.48 -0.04
C ARG A 320 14.34 -20.74 -0.69
N GLU A 321 14.93 -21.14 -1.82
CA GLU A 321 14.50 -22.24 -2.69
C GLU A 321 14.36 -23.60 -1.96
N ASP A 322 15.16 -23.81 -0.91
CA ASP A 322 15.23 -25.04 -0.12
C ASP A 322 14.12 -25.15 0.94
N VAL A 323 13.57 -24.02 1.41
CA VAL A 323 12.56 -23.97 2.48
C VAL A 323 11.17 -23.48 2.02
N LYS A 324 11.07 -22.86 0.84
CA LYS A 324 9.82 -22.57 0.10
C LYS A 324 8.69 -21.93 0.91
N GLY A 325 8.98 -20.88 1.68
CA GLY A 325 7.99 -20.15 2.45
C GLY A 325 7.79 -20.65 3.88
N ALA A 326 8.85 -21.16 4.52
CA ALA A 326 8.81 -21.46 5.95
C ALA A 326 8.48 -20.18 6.75
N ILE A 327 7.59 -20.29 7.74
CA ILE A 327 7.07 -19.14 8.49
C ILE A 327 7.47 -19.23 9.96
N SER A 328 7.92 -18.11 10.51
CA SER A 328 8.23 -17.93 11.93
C SER A 328 7.84 -16.52 12.39
N GLU A 329 7.94 -16.25 13.69
CA GLU A 329 7.59 -14.97 14.29
C GLU A 329 8.64 -14.55 15.30
N LEU A 330 8.99 -13.26 15.28
CA LEU A 330 9.98 -12.68 16.19
C LEU A 330 9.27 -11.81 17.25
N PRO A 331 9.48 -12.06 18.55
CA PRO A 331 8.94 -11.21 19.62
C PRO A 331 9.62 -9.85 19.64
N ILE A 332 8.87 -8.80 19.98
CA ILE A 332 9.36 -7.43 20.01
C ILE A 332 9.80 -7.05 21.44
N HIS A 333 11.12 -6.88 21.63
CA HIS A 333 11.71 -6.48 22.90
C HIS A 333 11.66 -4.95 23.03
N ARG A 334 10.74 -4.43 23.85
CA ARG A 334 10.51 -2.98 23.94
C ARG A 334 11.48 -2.30 24.92
N HIS A 335 12.00 -1.14 24.53
CA HIS A 335 12.84 -0.29 25.38
C HIS A 335 12.02 0.41 26.47
N ASN A 336 12.69 0.87 27.54
CA ASN A 336 12.03 1.50 28.70
C ASN A 336 11.33 2.83 28.37
N GLU A 337 11.75 3.50 27.30
CA GLU A 337 11.18 4.76 26.81
C GLU A 337 9.91 4.56 25.96
N ASP A 338 9.53 3.32 25.68
CA ASP A 338 8.35 3.00 24.86
C ASP A 338 7.07 3.06 25.71
N ASP A 339 6.21 4.06 25.43
CA ASP A 339 4.97 4.28 26.16
C ASP A 339 4.04 3.06 26.09
N ASN A 340 3.86 2.43 27.26
CA ASN A 340 3.00 1.27 27.45
C ASN A 340 1.55 1.49 27.01
N ASN A 341 1.06 2.72 26.98
CA ASN A 341 -0.30 3.06 26.55
C ASN A 341 -0.48 3.05 25.03
N LEU A 342 0.62 3.05 24.26
CA LEU A 342 0.65 3.10 22.79
C LEU A 342 1.11 1.77 22.17
N LYS A 343 0.78 0.66 22.84
CA LYS A 343 1.04 -0.72 22.40
C LYS A 343 -0.06 -1.35 21.53
N GLY A 344 -1.12 -0.59 21.23
CA GLY A 344 -2.33 -1.08 20.58
C GLY A 344 -2.20 -1.36 19.08
N THR A 345 -2.98 -0.62 18.30
CA THR A 345 -3.20 -0.84 16.86
C THR A 345 -2.34 0.09 16.00
N TYR A 346 -2.19 -0.23 14.71
CA TYR A 346 -1.43 0.57 13.72
C TYR A 346 -0.01 0.97 14.17
N LYS A 347 0.70 0.09 14.89
CA LYS A 347 2.01 0.37 15.50
C LYS A 347 3.07 0.76 14.46
N TRP A 348 3.32 -0.13 13.49
CA TRP A 348 4.32 0.05 12.42
C TRP A 348 3.78 -0.45 11.07
N LEU A 349 3.65 0.45 10.09
CA LEU A 349 2.98 0.16 8.80
C LEU A 349 3.96 -0.04 7.62
N GLY A 350 5.15 0.53 7.75
CA GLY A 350 6.21 0.50 6.75
C GLY A 350 7.58 0.51 7.42
N GLY A 351 8.64 0.45 6.61
CA GLY A 351 10.01 0.55 7.08
C GLY A 351 10.96 0.96 5.97
N ALA A 352 12.25 0.99 6.29
CA ALA A 352 13.36 1.07 5.35
C ALA A 352 14.53 0.21 5.84
N VAL A 353 15.45 -0.14 4.93
CA VAL A 353 16.74 -0.73 5.30
C VAL A 353 17.70 0.40 5.66
N GLY A 354 18.34 0.32 6.83
CA GLY A 354 19.37 1.24 7.28
C GLY A 354 20.74 0.97 6.66
N ALA A 355 21.70 1.85 6.93
CA ALA A 355 23.10 1.69 6.49
C ALA A 355 23.80 0.48 7.11
N ASP A 356 23.43 0.09 8.34
CA ASP A 356 23.84 -1.18 8.97
C ASP A 356 23.17 -2.43 8.35
N GLY A 357 22.31 -2.28 7.34
CA GLY A 357 21.60 -3.37 6.69
C GLY A 357 20.37 -3.89 7.42
N ASN A 358 20.06 -3.37 8.62
CA ASN A 358 18.90 -3.75 9.42
C ASN A 358 17.64 -3.00 8.99
N ILE A 359 16.47 -3.47 9.41
CA ILE A 359 15.20 -2.83 9.04
C ILE A 359 14.73 -1.91 10.16
N TYR A 360 14.34 -0.69 9.78
CA TYR A 360 13.84 0.36 10.68
C TYR A 360 12.41 0.72 10.30
N CYS A 361 11.47 0.49 11.22
CA CYS A 361 10.04 0.70 11.02
C CYS A 361 9.57 1.96 11.78
N PRO A 362 9.12 3.03 11.10
CA PRO A 362 8.67 4.26 11.73
C PRO A 362 7.43 4.11 12.61
N ALA A 363 7.44 4.80 13.75
CA ALA A 363 6.39 4.74 14.76
C ALA A 363 5.10 5.43 14.28
N CYS A 364 4.06 4.67 13.91
CA CYS A 364 2.83 5.24 13.36
C CYS A 364 1.86 5.68 14.47
N ASP A 365 1.28 4.72 15.20
CA ASP A 365 0.43 4.94 16.39
C ASP A 365 1.13 4.53 17.71
N THR A 366 2.44 4.34 17.65
CA THR A 366 3.29 3.97 18.80
C THR A 366 4.37 5.04 19.07
N SER A 367 5.10 4.91 20.17
CA SER A 367 6.02 5.96 20.66
C SER A 367 7.47 5.81 20.18
N ALA A 368 7.87 4.62 19.73
CA ALA A 368 9.26 4.28 19.43
C ALA A 368 9.44 3.60 18.06
N ILE A 369 10.63 3.77 17.47
CA ILE A 369 11.02 3.09 16.23
C ILE A 369 11.25 1.61 16.53
N LEU A 370 10.77 0.71 15.67
CA LEU A 370 11.11 -0.70 15.72
C LEU A 370 12.34 -0.96 14.82
N LYS A 371 13.42 -1.48 15.41
CA LYS A 371 14.58 -2.02 14.71
C LYS A 371 14.48 -3.55 14.66
N ILE A 372 14.73 -4.12 13.49
CA ILE A 372 14.80 -5.56 13.25
C ILE A 372 16.21 -5.88 12.78
N ASN A 373 16.98 -6.57 13.62
CA ASN A 373 18.28 -7.11 13.25
C ASN A 373 18.07 -8.34 12.34
N VAL A 374 18.50 -8.23 11.08
CA VAL A 374 18.28 -9.26 10.04
C VAL A 374 19.36 -10.35 10.00
N GLU A 375 20.45 -10.18 10.75
CA GLU A 375 21.50 -11.19 10.91
C GLU A 375 21.22 -12.08 12.13
N THR A 376 20.66 -11.52 13.20
CA THR A 376 20.36 -12.24 14.45
C THR A 376 18.88 -12.55 14.67
N ASP A 377 18.00 -12.15 13.75
CA ASP A 377 16.53 -12.24 13.87
C ASP A 377 16.02 -11.67 15.22
N HIS A 378 16.51 -10.49 15.61
CA HIS A 378 16.18 -9.86 16.89
C HIS A 378 15.48 -8.51 16.71
N CYS A 379 14.32 -8.34 17.34
CA CYS A 379 13.48 -7.14 17.22
C CYS A 379 13.51 -6.31 18.50
N THR A 380 13.93 -5.04 18.42
CA THR A 380 13.93 -4.09 19.55
C THR A 380 13.20 -2.80 19.21
N THR A 381 12.56 -2.14 20.17
CA THR A 381 12.19 -0.72 20.00
C THR A 381 13.29 0.20 20.50
N GLN A 382 13.43 1.39 19.92
CA GLN A 382 14.44 2.38 20.27
C GLN A 382 14.02 3.79 19.83
N GLY A 383 14.51 4.81 20.55
CA GLY A 383 14.35 6.23 20.23
C GLY A 383 12.90 6.74 20.39
N PHE A 384 12.71 7.71 21.28
CA PHE A 384 11.40 8.34 21.46
C PHE A 384 11.03 9.24 20.28
N ALA A 385 9.88 8.97 19.65
CA ALA A 385 9.38 9.62 18.44
C ALA A 385 7.98 10.27 18.66
N GLY A 386 7.64 10.61 19.90
CA GLY A 386 6.40 11.33 20.24
C GLY A 386 5.15 10.45 20.34
N VAL A 387 4.10 10.97 20.98
CA VAL A 387 2.86 10.23 21.32
C VAL A 387 1.70 10.40 20.33
N ASP A 388 1.84 11.24 19.31
CA ASP A 388 0.80 11.44 18.29
C ASP A 388 0.52 10.17 17.47
N ARG A 389 -0.63 10.15 16.78
CA ARG A 389 -1.10 9.01 15.98
C ARG A 389 -1.05 9.27 14.47
N ASN A 390 -0.95 8.19 13.70
CA ASN A 390 -0.76 8.17 12.25
C ASN A 390 0.41 9.06 11.78
N LYS A 391 1.51 9.07 12.54
CA LYS A 391 2.62 10.01 12.30
C LYS A 391 3.28 9.78 10.93
N TRP A 392 3.74 8.55 10.68
CA TRP A 392 4.49 8.17 9.48
C TRP A 392 4.06 6.81 8.92
N GLN A 393 4.11 6.66 7.59
CA GLN A 393 3.62 5.47 6.86
C GLN A 393 4.73 4.51 6.37
N GLY A 394 5.99 4.94 6.44
CA GLY A 394 7.16 4.21 5.98
C GLY A 394 8.40 5.10 6.06
N GLY A 395 9.54 4.63 5.54
CA GLY A 395 10.76 5.42 5.51
C GLY A 395 11.57 5.22 4.23
N ILE A 396 12.69 5.92 4.14
CA ILE A 396 13.66 5.83 3.06
C ILE A 396 15.07 6.17 3.57
N LEU A 397 16.10 5.49 3.08
CA LEU A 397 17.50 5.76 3.45
C LEU A 397 18.02 7.00 2.71
N GLY A 398 18.56 7.96 3.45
CA GLY A 398 19.28 9.13 2.94
C GLY A 398 20.75 8.83 2.67
N ARG A 399 21.40 9.71 1.89
CA ARG A 399 22.84 9.64 1.57
C ARG A 399 23.77 9.86 2.78
N ASP A 400 23.22 10.31 3.90
CA ASP A 400 23.86 10.54 5.19
C ASP A 400 23.75 9.33 6.14
N ASN A 401 23.42 8.15 5.60
CA ASN A 401 23.23 6.90 6.35
C ASN A 401 22.13 6.96 7.44
N CYS A 402 21.19 7.91 7.32
CA CYS A 402 20.02 8.01 8.18
C CYS A 402 18.74 7.62 7.43
N VAL A 403 17.79 6.98 8.12
CA VAL A 403 16.45 6.70 7.58
C VAL A 403 15.54 7.90 7.87
N TYR A 404 14.92 8.44 6.83
CA TYR A 404 13.93 9.52 6.91
C TYR A 404 12.52 8.95 6.78
N THR A 405 11.60 9.41 7.61
CA THR A 405 10.22 8.91 7.65
C THR A 405 9.29 9.68 6.70
N ILE A 406 8.27 9.00 6.19
CA ILE A 406 7.25 9.54 5.26
C ILE A 406 6.06 10.05 6.07
N PRO A 407 5.83 11.39 6.20
CA PRO A 407 4.81 11.93 7.09
C PRO A 407 3.39 11.80 6.54
N ALA A 408 2.51 11.18 7.32
CA ALA A 408 1.08 11.17 7.08
C ALA A 408 0.41 12.32 7.86
N ASN A 409 0.04 12.09 9.12
CA ASN A 409 -0.46 13.14 10.01
C ASN A 409 0.66 13.86 10.76
N GLY A 410 1.83 13.23 10.92
CA GLY A 410 2.97 13.79 11.67
C GLY A 410 3.36 15.19 11.21
N VAL A 411 3.69 16.06 12.16
CA VAL A 411 4.06 17.47 11.93
C VAL A 411 5.58 17.67 11.77
N HIS A 412 6.36 16.59 11.77
CA HIS A 412 7.81 16.61 11.56
C HIS A 412 8.23 15.49 10.60
N VAL A 413 9.34 15.69 9.88
CA VAL A 413 10.12 14.57 9.31
C VAL A 413 10.92 13.95 10.46
N CYS A 414 10.91 12.63 10.62
CA CYS A 414 11.79 11.97 11.57
C CYS A 414 13.01 11.43 10.83
N ARG A 415 14.21 11.74 11.34
CA ARG A 415 15.51 11.25 10.89
C ARG A 415 16.04 10.27 11.93
N ILE A 416 16.47 9.10 11.48
CA ILE A 416 16.86 7.98 12.34
C ILE A 416 18.30 7.59 11.99
N ALA A 417 19.21 7.64 12.94
CA ALA A 417 20.59 7.19 12.75
C ALA A 417 20.65 5.66 12.54
N THR A 418 21.31 5.21 11.47
CA THR A 418 21.39 3.78 11.13
C THR A 418 22.78 3.25 10.78
N ASP A 419 23.80 4.11 10.77
CA ASP A 419 25.19 3.69 10.58
C ASP A 419 25.74 3.08 11.88
N PRO A 420 26.41 1.91 11.86
CA PRO A 420 26.95 1.29 13.08
C PRO A 420 28.21 2.01 13.62
N THR A 421 28.80 2.95 12.87
CA THR A 421 29.92 3.80 13.32
C THR A 421 29.48 5.04 14.11
N ILE A 422 28.16 5.31 14.15
CA ILE A 422 27.58 6.39 14.95
C ILE A 422 27.29 5.87 16.37
N GLU A 423 28.00 6.40 17.37
CA GLU A 423 27.89 5.96 18.77
C GLU A 423 27.15 6.94 19.68
N GLY A 424 26.33 6.40 20.60
CA GLY A 424 25.68 7.12 21.69
C GLY A 424 24.36 7.83 21.32
N GLY A 425 23.62 8.26 22.36
CA GLY A 425 22.52 9.22 22.22
C GLY A 425 21.13 8.70 21.87
N ASN A 426 20.23 9.64 21.60
CA ASN A 426 18.94 9.37 20.98
C ASN A 426 19.15 9.29 19.46
N VAL A 427 18.91 8.10 18.90
CA VAL A 427 19.03 7.83 17.46
C VAL A 427 17.93 8.49 16.61
N VAL A 428 16.98 9.22 17.23
CA VAL A 428 15.86 9.90 16.56
C VAL A 428 15.98 11.42 16.69
N GLN A 429 15.79 12.11 15.57
CA GLN A 429 15.65 13.56 15.48
C GLN A 429 14.35 13.91 14.74
N LEU A 430 13.60 14.91 15.23
CA LEU A 430 12.41 15.44 14.59
C LEU A 430 12.76 16.78 13.93
N LEU A 431 12.46 16.90 12.63
CA LEU A 431 12.93 17.99 11.75
C LEU A 431 11.77 18.74 11.10
N GLY A 432 11.83 20.07 11.22
CA GLY A 432 10.96 21.05 10.55
C GLY A 432 9.49 21.02 10.99
N ASP A 433 8.80 22.15 10.82
CA ASP A 433 7.36 22.26 11.11
C ASP A 433 6.52 22.04 9.84
N LEU A 434 5.93 20.85 9.72
CA LEU A 434 5.07 20.47 8.61
C LEU A 434 3.60 20.82 8.89
N PRO A 435 2.81 21.15 7.85
CA PRO A 435 1.40 21.51 8.04
C PRO A 435 0.58 20.42 8.79
N PRO A 436 -0.35 20.81 9.68
CA PRO A 436 -1.23 19.90 10.42
C PRO A 436 -2.37 19.37 9.52
N HIS A 437 -1.99 18.72 8.43
CA HIS A 437 -2.87 18.06 7.47
C HIS A 437 -2.74 16.54 7.56
N LYS A 438 -3.81 15.81 7.22
CA LYS A 438 -3.86 14.35 7.31
C LYS A 438 -3.34 13.67 6.05
N ASP A 439 -2.70 12.52 6.21
CA ASP A 439 -2.19 11.64 5.13
C ASP A 439 -1.46 12.41 4.02
N LYS A 440 -0.49 13.25 4.42
CA LYS A 440 0.16 14.20 3.52
C LYS A 440 0.91 13.53 2.36
N TRP A 441 1.80 12.59 2.66
CA TRP A 441 2.62 11.86 1.69
C TRP A 441 2.52 10.34 1.91
N GLN A 442 2.56 9.55 0.82
CA GLN A 442 2.32 8.09 0.87
C GLN A 442 3.39 7.24 0.18
N GLY A 443 4.52 7.86 -0.14
CA GLY A 443 5.69 7.23 -0.76
C GLY A 443 6.82 8.23 -0.87
N ALA A 444 8.05 7.73 -0.97
CA ALA A 444 9.22 8.54 -1.27
C ALA A 444 10.19 7.75 -2.16
N ALA A 445 11.09 8.45 -2.84
CA ALA A 445 12.20 7.87 -3.59
C ALA A 445 13.44 8.79 -3.51
N VAL A 446 14.64 8.20 -3.62
CA VAL A 446 15.90 8.94 -3.66
C VAL A 446 16.13 9.42 -5.10
N GLY A 447 16.38 10.71 -5.29
CA GLY A 447 16.80 11.28 -6.56
C GLY A 447 18.27 11.01 -6.87
N LYS A 448 18.69 11.23 -8.12
CA LYS A 448 20.10 11.11 -8.53
C LYS A 448 21.01 12.18 -7.91
N ASP A 449 20.44 13.27 -7.39
CA ASP A 449 21.11 14.30 -6.58
C ASP A 449 21.34 13.84 -5.12
N GLY A 450 20.73 12.72 -4.71
CA GLY A 450 20.77 12.19 -3.35
C GLY A 450 19.76 12.85 -2.40
N SER A 451 18.86 13.71 -2.91
CA SER A 451 17.72 14.21 -2.16
C SER A 451 16.56 13.21 -2.17
N LEU A 452 15.64 13.38 -1.23
CA LEU A 452 14.52 12.49 -0.97
C LEU A 452 13.22 13.19 -1.37
N TYR A 453 12.49 12.63 -2.32
CA TYR A 453 11.28 13.22 -2.87
C TYR A 453 10.04 12.46 -2.42
N PHE A 454 9.14 13.15 -1.73
CA PHE A 454 7.95 12.57 -1.10
C PHE A 454 6.70 12.89 -1.93
N ILE A 455 5.92 11.85 -2.25
CA ILE A 455 4.81 11.89 -3.21
C ILE A 455 3.51 12.30 -2.50
N PRO A 456 2.86 13.41 -2.88
CA PRO A 456 1.69 13.95 -2.18
C PRO A 456 0.42 13.13 -2.43
N GLU A 457 -0.17 12.63 -1.35
CA GLU A 457 -1.49 12.01 -1.31
C GLU A 457 -2.56 13.08 -1.07
N ASN A 458 -2.70 13.54 0.18
CA ASN A 458 -3.54 14.68 0.54
C ASN A 458 -2.74 15.98 0.63
N GLY A 459 -1.42 15.92 0.84
CA GLY A 459 -0.54 17.10 0.86
C GLY A 459 -0.62 17.91 -0.44
N TYR A 460 -0.43 19.23 -0.34
CA TYR A 460 -0.55 20.12 -1.51
C TYR A 460 0.70 20.15 -2.38
N ARG A 461 1.87 19.73 -1.89
CA ARG A 461 3.16 19.90 -2.57
C ARG A 461 4.01 18.65 -2.51
N VAL A 462 4.93 18.51 -3.46
CA VAL A 462 6.02 17.54 -3.32
C VAL A 462 6.94 18.06 -2.22
N MET A 463 7.33 17.21 -1.27
CA MET A 463 8.36 17.58 -0.30
C MET A 463 9.69 17.03 -0.79
N ARG A 464 10.71 17.88 -0.85
CA ARG A 464 12.11 17.47 -1.04
C ARG A 464 12.81 17.62 0.30
N VAL A 465 13.46 16.56 0.75
CA VAL A 465 14.38 16.60 1.90
C VAL A 465 15.77 16.36 1.36
N THR A 466 16.72 17.22 1.67
CA THR A 466 18.10 17.13 1.20
C THR A 466 18.99 16.85 2.41
N PRO A 467 19.39 15.59 2.66
CA PRO A 467 20.33 15.24 3.72
C PRO A 467 21.71 15.88 3.48
N PRO A 468 22.58 16.00 4.50
CA PRO A 468 23.98 16.39 4.27
C PRO A 468 24.71 15.41 3.34
N LEU A 469 25.88 15.80 2.83
CA LEU A 469 26.69 14.96 1.92
C LEU A 469 27.45 13.84 2.62
N ASN A 470 27.71 13.99 3.92
CA ASN A 470 28.45 13.03 4.75
C ASN A 470 27.53 12.52 5.87
N PRO A 471 27.75 11.29 6.39
CA PRO A 471 27.07 10.83 7.59
C PRO A 471 27.28 11.79 8.78
N PRO A 472 26.25 12.00 9.62
CA PRO A 472 26.36 12.86 10.79
C PRO A 472 27.21 12.19 11.87
N ILE A 473 27.96 13.00 12.62
CA ILE A 473 28.57 12.59 13.88
C ILE A 473 27.60 12.93 15.00
N ILE A 474 27.25 11.97 15.86
CA ILE A 474 26.49 12.26 17.07
C ILE A 474 27.41 12.93 18.09
N VAL A 475 26.96 14.08 18.61
CA VAL A 475 27.65 14.86 19.65
C VAL A 475 26.70 15.06 20.82
N ASP A 476 27.17 14.81 22.04
CA ASP A 476 26.36 14.84 23.28
C ASP A 476 25.04 14.04 23.18
N GLY A 477 25.06 12.97 22.38
CA GLY A 477 23.92 12.10 22.18
C GLY A 477 22.82 12.65 21.26
N LYS A 478 23.12 13.65 20.42
CA LYS A 478 22.21 14.22 19.43
C LYS A 478 22.79 14.18 18.01
N LEU A 479 21.91 14.06 17.03
CA LEU A 479 22.21 14.37 15.62
C LEU A 479 22.38 15.89 15.44
N PRO A 480 23.20 16.36 14.47
CA PRO A 480 23.36 17.77 14.16
C PRO A 480 22.01 18.44 13.82
N GLU A 481 21.80 19.67 14.29
CA GLU A 481 20.65 20.49 13.93
C GLU A 481 20.99 21.36 12.70
N ASP A 482 19.98 21.76 11.93
CA ASP A 482 20.07 22.60 10.72
C ASP A 482 20.95 22.07 9.55
N ASP A 483 21.36 20.80 9.56
CA ASP A 483 22.15 20.15 8.49
C ASP A 483 21.29 19.51 7.37
N VAL A 484 19.97 19.46 7.55
CA VAL A 484 19.00 18.92 6.60
C VAL A 484 18.09 20.04 6.09
N LEU A 485 18.06 20.23 4.77
CA LEU A 485 17.14 21.17 4.13
C LEU A 485 15.80 20.47 3.79
N ILE A 486 14.68 21.13 4.11
CA ILE A 486 13.32 20.65 3.79
C ILE A 486 12.62 21.71 2.93
N GLU A 487 12.20 21.33 1.72
CA GLU A 487 11.57 22.21 0.74
C GLU A 487 10.19 21.66 0.33
N LEU A 488 9.23 22.55 0.07
CA LEU A 488 7.92 22.21 -0.48
C LEU A 488 7.81 22.75 -1.91
N MET A 489 8.04 21.87 -2.88
CA MET A 489 8.01 22.12 -4.33
C MET A 489 6.58 22.19 -4.85
#